data_AF-A0A8T9PXV1-F1
#
_entry.id   AF-A0A8T9PXV1-F1
#
_cell.length_a   1.000
_cell.length_b   1.000
_cell.length_c   1.000
_cell.angle_alpha   90.00
_cell.angle_beta   90.00
_cell.angle_gamma   90.00
#
_symmetry.space_group_name_H-M   'P 1'
#
loop_
_entity.id
_entity.type
_entity.pdbx_description
1 polymer ?
#
loop_
_entity_poly.entity_id
_entity_poly.type
_entity_poly.pdbx_seq_one_letter_code
_entity_poly.pdbx_strand_id
1 'polypeptide(L)'
;MKSFSLPAVLLCLASCQSAPSAEKAIPAATPPSQTTAAEPKNPEHIEANMVTVNGKPHEHLTTQLLISQLGRPDSIAKGAVECGGELETVNNANADVWYYGKTCYEVAGTQAVLSSFDVTTGKFQGKVGKLVLNQNTTLEDVRRYYPVSAKEAETPATGRPGEEMGIPFYHNGTPVDASLNLIFKNGRLQEVEFFQPC
;
A
#
# COMPACT_ATOMS: atom_id res chain seq x y z
N MET A 1 -48.30 -22.10 -5.00
CA MET A 1 -49.14 -22.25 -6.22
C MET A 1 -49.39 -20.89 -6.85
N LYS A 2 -48.71 -20.59 -7.97
CA LYS A 2 -49.27 -20.05 -9.21
C LYS A 2 -48.09 -19.84 -10.18
N SER A 3 -48.19 -20.56 -11.28
CA SER A 3 -47.19 -20.77 -12.33
C SER A 3 -47.37 -19.79 -13.50
N PHE A 4 -46.55 -20.01 -14.54
CA PHE A 4 -46.58 -19.49 -15.94
C PHE A 4 -45.64 -18.31 -16.20
N SER A 5 -44.86 -18.25 -17.29
CA SER A 5 -44.66 -19.15 -18.45
C SER A 5 -43.38 -18.72 -19.17
N LEU A 6 -42.59 -19.67 -19.67
CA LEU A 6 -41.61 -19.43 -20.74
C LEU A 6 -42.32 -19.21 -22.09
N PRO A 7 -41.61 -18.61 -23.06
CA PRO A 7 -41.41 -19.33 -24.32
C PRO A 7 -39.95 -19.32 -24.77
N ALA A 8 -39.56 -20.44 -25.37
CA ALA A 8 -38.36 -20.64 -26.17
C ALA A 8 -38.74 -20.69 -27.65
N VAL A 9 -38.03 -20.00 -28.55
CA VAL A 9 -37.84 -20.32 -29.99
C VAL A 9 -36.59 -19.52 -30.43
N LEU A 10 -35.44 -20.08 -30.87
CA LEU A 10 -35.06 -20.92 -32.03
C LEU A 10 -34.56 -20.09 -33.26
N LEU A 11 -33.36 -20.47 -33.75
CA LEU A 11 -32.71 -20.24 -35.07
C LEU A 11 -32.36 -18.78 -35.49
N CYS A 12 -31.20 -18.48 -36.10
CA CYS A 12 -30.66 -19.09 -37.33
C CYS A 12 -29.12 -19.17 -37.38
N LEU A 13 -28.71 -20.20 -38.14
CA LEU A 13 -27.39 -20.50 -38.65
C LEU A 13 -26.84 -19.39 -39.55
N ALA A 14 -25.54 -19.10 -39.46
CA ALA A 14 -24.75 -18.57 -40.57
C ALA A 14 -23.43 -19.35 -40.65
N SER A 15 -23.42 -20.27 -41.61
CA SER A 15 -22.32 -21.13 -42.01
C SER A 15 -21.25 -20.41 -42.83
N CYS A 16 -20.04 -20.95 -42.75
CA CYS A 16 -18.82 -20.70 -43.52
C CYS A 16 -18.99 -20.19 -44.95
N GLN A 17 -18.16 -19.21 -45.33
CA GLN A 17 -17.55 -19.18 -46.65
C GLN A 17 -16.07 -18.81 -46.53
N SER A 18 -15.22 -19.84 -46.56
CA SER A 18 -13.83 -19.72 -46.97
C SER A 18 -13.82 -19.67 -48.50
N ALA A 19 -13.30 -18.60 -49.08
CA ALA A 19 -12.94 -18.55 -50.49
C ALA A 19 -11.40 -18.54 -50.61
N PRO A 20 -10.82 -19.31 -51.56
CA PRO A 20 -9.38 -19.38 -51.76
C PRO A 20 -8.88 -18.36 -52.79
N SER A 21 -7.55 -18.21 -52.79
CA SER A 21 -6.72 -17.79 -53.91
C SER A 21 -6.51 -16.28 -54.11
N ALA A 22 -5.31 -15.82 -53.79
CA ALA A 22 -4.34 -15.46 -54.83
C ALA A 22 -2.98 -15.21 -54.16
N GLU A 23 -2.04 -16.11 -54.41
CA GLU A 23 -0.63 -15.94 -54.09
C GLU A 23 -0.07 -14.78 -54.91
N LYS A 24 0.27 -13.70 -54.21
CA LYS A 24 1.01 -12.56 -54.77
C LYS A 24 2.29 -12.43 -53.96
N ALA A 25 3.39 -12.95 -54.51
CA ALA A 25 4.73 -12.78 -53.97
C ALA A 25 5.15 -11.30 -54.06
N ILE A 26 5.31 -10.63 -52.91
CA ILE A 26 6.07 -9.38 -52.76
C ILE A 26 6.67 -9.36 -51.32
N PRO A 27 7.76 -8.61 -51.09
CA PRO A 27 9.06 -9.08 -50.61
C PRO A 27 9.13 -9.29 -49.09
N ALA A 28 10.20 -9.94 -48.63
CA ALA A 28 10.49 -10.16 -47.21
C ALA A 28 10.34 -8.86 -46.39
N ALA A 29 9.27 -8.80 -45.59
CA ALA A 29 9.11 -7.80 -44.56
C ALA A 29 10.09 -8.14 -43.43
N THR A 30 11.01 -7.21 -43.17
CA THR A 30 11.85 -7.16 -41.98
C THR A 30 11.00 -7.49 -40.74
N PRO A 31 11.41 -8.42 -39.86
CA PRO A 31 10.64 -8.69 -38.66
C PRO A 31 10.46 -7.39 -37.87
N PRO A 32 9.26 -7.09 -37.35
CA PRO A 32 9.07 -5.93 -36.49
C PRO A 32 10.06 -6.08 -35.34
N SER A 33 10.95 -5.09 -35.22
CA SER A 33 11.80 -4.94 -34.05
C SER A 33 10.92 -5.11 -32.83
N GLN A 34 11.20 -6.16 -32.06
CA GLN A 34 10.71 -6.29 -30.70
C GLN A 34 11.08 -4.99 -30.02
N THR A 35 10.08 -4.12 -29.88
CA THR A 35 10.19 -2.99 -28.96
C THR A 35 10.20 -3.66 -27.61
N THR A 36 11.39 -3.96 -27.12
CA THR A 36 11.65 -4.25 -25.72
C THR A 36 10.96 -3.12 -24.98
N ALA A 37 9.83 -3.44 -24.34
CA ALA A 37 9.17 -2.51 -23.44
C ALA A 37 10.26 -2.05 -22.49
N ALA A 38 10.62 -0.76 -22.56
CA ALA A 38 11.63 -0.19 -21.71
C ALA A 38 11.20 -0.47 -20.27
N GLU A 39 12.00 -1.27 -19.57
CA GLU A 39 11.86 -1.50 -18.15
C GLU A 39 11.75 -0.14 -17.45
N PRO A 40 10.77 0.08 -16.56
CA PRO A 40 10.55 1.38 -15.96
C PRO A 40 11.83 1.85 -15.27
N LYS A 41 12.35 2.98 -15.74
CA LYS A 41 13.69 3.52 -15.42
C LYS A 41 13.85 4.09 -14.01
N ASN A 42 12.93 3.80 -13.09
CA ASN A 42 13.08 4.12 -11.68
C ASN A 42 12.57 2.93 -10.87
N PRO A 43 13.43 2.21 -10.13
CA PRO A 43 12.94 1.33 -9.09
C PRO A 43 12.09 2.19 -8.14
N GLU A 44 10.91 1.69 -7.78
CA GLU A 44 10.11 2.30 -6.74
C GLU A 44 10.92 2.30 -5.46
N HIS A 45 11.45 3.47 -5.13
CA HIS A 45 12.38 3.64 -4.05
C HIS A 45 11.76 4.63 -3.05
N ILE A 46 11.50 4.12 -1.86
CA ILE A 46 11.07 4.91 -0.72
C ILE A 46 12.08 4.73 0.39
N GLU A 47 12.85 5.78 0.66
CA GLU A 47 13.60 5.90 1.90
C GLU A 47 12.58 6.22 3.02
N ALA A 48 12.73 5.65 4.21
CA ALA A 48 11.77 5.86 5.31
C ALA A 48 11.57 7.36 5.61
N ASN A 49 12.65 8.16 5.55
CA ASN A 49 12.62 9.61 5.73
C ASN A 49 11.78 10.39 4.69
N MET A 50 11.33 9.76 3.60
CA MET A 50 10.44 10.35 2.62
C MET A 50 8.98 10.34 3.07
N VAL A 51 8.63 9.54 4.09
CA VAL A 51 7.29 9.46 4.64
C VAL A 51 7.10 10.53 5.71
N THR A 52 6.09 11.37 5.49
CA THR A 52 5.67 12.38 6.47
C THR A 52 4.22 12.16 6.87
N VAL A 53 3.90 12.44 8.14
CA VAL A 53 2.53 12.41 8.68
C VAL A 53 2.20 13.78 9.23
N ASN A 54 1.08 14.35 8.78
CA ASN A 54 0.67 15.73 9.06
C ASN A 54 1.78 16.76 8.77
N GLY A 55 2.60 16.50 7.74
CA GLY A 55 3.71 17.35 7.32
C GLY A 55 4.95 17.28 8.22
N LYS A 56 5.05 16.29 9.11
CA LYS A 56 6.22 16.04 9.97
C LYS A 56 6.83 14.67 9.66
N PRO A 57 8.13 14.46 9.89
CA PRO A 57 8.72 13.12 9.91
C PRO A 57 7.96 12.22 10.89
N HIS A 58 7.87 10.93 10.57
CA HIS A 58 7.17 9.94 11.40
C HIS A 58 8.08 9.32 12.48
N GLU A 59 9.40 9.41 12.29
CA GLU A 59 10.43 8.87 13.19
C GLU A 59 10.90 9.89 14.25
N HIS A 60 11.52 9.39 15.31
CA HIS A 60 12.25 10.14 16.33
C HIS A 60 11.45 11.30 16.95
N LEU A 61 10.18 11.05 17.25
CA LEU A 61 9.29 12.00 17.91
C LEU A 61 9.59 12.05 19.41
N THR A 62 9.08 13.10 20.08
CA THR A 62 9.13 13.18 21.54
C THR A 62 7.73 13.10 22.14
N THR A 63 7.62 12.53 23.34
CA THR A 63 6.34 12.44 24.06
C THR A 63 5.76 13.82 24.35
N GLN A 64 6.62 14.81 24.63
CA GLN A 64 6.21 16.19 24.79
C GLN A 64 5.59 16.77 23.51
N LEU A 65 6.21 16.50 22.35
CA LEU A 65 5.70 16.96 21.06
C LEU A 65 4.35 16.32 20.75
N LEU A 66 4.22 15.00 20.93
CA LEU A 66 2.97 14.28 20.74
C LEU A 66 1.86 14.86 21.60
N ILE A 67 2.11 15.06 22.91
CA ILE A 67 1.10 15.62 23.82
C ILE A 67 0.71 17.04 23.41
N SER A 68 1.67 17.86 22.98
CA SER A 68 1.39 19.23 22.55
C SER A 68 0.53 19.31 21.29
N GLN A 69 0.66 18.33 20.39
CA GLN A 69 -0.03 18.32 19.09
C GLN A 69 -1.36 17.58 19.14
N LEU A 70 -1.42 16.47 19.87
CA LEU A 70 -2.52 15.51 19.82
C LEU A 70 -3.34 15.48 21.12
N GLY A 71 -2.84 16.11 22.19
CA GLY A 71 -3.39 15.99 23.54
C GLY A 71 -2.89 14.72 24.24
N ARG A 72 -3.58 14.32 25.30
CA ARG A 72 -3.26 13.06 26.00
C ARG A 72 -3.71 11.86 25.15
N PRO A 73 -3.00 10.72 25.20
CA PRO A 73 -3.46 9.50 24.52
C PRO A 73 -4.79 9.01 25.12
N ASP A 74 -5.60 8.36 24.27
CA ASP A 74 -6.88 7.77 24.67
C ASP A 74 -6.67 6.54 25.57
N SER A 75 -5.61 5.77 25.29
CA SER A 75 -5.17 4.65 26.13
C SER A 75 -3.67 4.38 25.99
N ILE A 76 -3.10 3.71 27.00
CA ILE A 76 -1.69 3.28 27.02
C ILE A 76 -1.64 1.79 27.36
N ALA A 77 -1.04 0.98 26.48
CA ALA A 77 -0.74 -0.42 26.74
C ALA A 77 0.72 -0.54 27.21
N LYS A 78 0.91 -0.94 28.47
CA LYS A 78 2.23 -0.97 29.11
C LYS A 78 3.01 -2.21 28.71
N GLY A 79 4.26 -2.03 28.27
CA GLY A 79 5.13 -3.15 27.88
C GLY A 79 4.55 -4.04 26.78
N ALA A 80 3.74 -3.47 25.89
CA ALA A 80 2.99 -4.22 24.86
C ALA A 80 3.80 -4.42 23.57
N VAL A 81 5.04 -3.99 23.55
CA VAL A 81 5.97 -4.22 22.43
C VAL A 81 6.69 -5.53 22.68
N GLU A 82 6.24 -6.58 21.99
CA GLU A 82 6.67 -7.97 22.23
C GLU A 82 7.86 -8.41 21.35
N CYS A 83 8.13 -7.69 20.25
CA CYS A 83 9.12 -8.04 19.24
C CYS A 83 10.13 -6.92 18.97
N GLY A 84 11.14 -6.69 19.82
CA GLY A 84 12.30 -5.93 19.36
C GLY A 84 11.95 -4.51 18.88
N GLY A 85 11.18 -3.75 19.68
CA GLY A 85 10.60 -2.47 19.25
C GLY A 85 11.61 -1.51 18.64
N GLU A 86 11.16 -0.56 17.82
CA GLU A 86 12.07 0.38 17.17
C GLU A 86 12.88 1.18 18.21
N LEU A 87 12.29 1.44 19.38
CA LEU A 87 12.92 2.13 20.49
C LEU A 87 13.66 1.19 21.46
N GLU A 88 13.51 -0.12 21.35
CA GLU A 88 14.27 -1.09 22.14
C GLU A 88 15.77 -0.96 21.83
N THR A 89 16.11 -0.82 20.55
CA THR A 89 17.51 -0.63 20.10
C THR A 89 18.14 0.67 20.60
N VAL A 90 17.31 1.68 20.91
CA VAL A 90 17.78 3.02 21.28
C VAL A 90 18.07 3.11 22.78
N ASN A 91 17.26 2.46 23.63
CA ASN A 91 17.34 2.65 25.09
C ASN A 91 17.28 1.36 25.93
N ASN A 92 17.22 0.17 25.33
CA ASN A 92 17.00 -1.11 26.03
C ASN A 92 15.82 -1.07 27.02
N ALA A 93 14.80 -0.25 26.72
CA ALA A 93 13.68 0.00 27.59
C ALA A 93 12.44 -0.70 27.04
N ASN A 94 11.66 -1.33 27.93
CA ASN A 94 10.33 -1.83 27.58
C ASN A 94 9.48 -0.65 27.11
N ALA A 95 9.10 -0.65 25.84
CA ALA A 95 8.27 0.38 25.27
C ALA A 95 6.79 0.14 25.57
N ASP A 96 6.07 1.23 25.76
CA ASP A 96 4.61 1.25 25.83
C ASP A 96 4.04 1.52 24.43
N VAL A 97 2.77 1.18 24.23
CA VAL A 97 2.02 1.62 23.04
C VAL A 97 0.99 2.66 23.46
N TRP A 98 1.08 3.86 22.89
CA TRP A 98 0.13 4.96 23.10
C TRP A 98 -0.85 5.03 21.94
N TYR A 99 -2.15 5.07 22.25
CA TYR A 99 -3.22 5.08 21.25
C TYR A 99 -3.90 6.44 21.17
N TYR A 100 -4.14 6.90 19.94
CA TYR A 100 -4.98 8.04 19.59
C TYR A 100 -6.04 7.56 18.59
N GLY A 101 -7.13 7.00 19.10
CA GLY A 101 -8.08 6.18 18.36
C GLY A 101 -7.40 4.90 17.87
N LYS A 102 -7.31 4.74 16.56
CA LYS A 102 -6.64 3.62 15.90
C LYS A 102 -5.19 3.90 15.52
N THR A 103 -4.75 5.15 15.61
CA THR A 103 -3.34 5.51 15.42
C THR A 103 -2.57 5.12 16.67
N CYS A 104 -1.44 4.43 16.52
CA CYS A 104 -0.59 4.02 17.63
C CYS A 104 0.86 4.45 17.49
N TYR A 105 1.48 4.73 18.64
CA TYR A 105 2.88 5.08 18.76
C TYR A 105 3.56 4.14 19.73
N GLU A 106 4.72 3.63 19.37
CA GLU A 106 5.66 3.06 20.34
C GLU A 106 6.29 4.22 21.14
N VAL A 107 6.36 4.06 22.46
CA VAL A 107 6.86 5.10 23.37
C VAL A 107 7.79 4.50 24.42
N ALA A 108 9.02 5.03 24.47
CA ALA A 108 10.01 4.71 25.48
C ALA A 108 10.58 6.00 26.09
N GLY A 109 10.19 6.28 27.35
CA GLY A 109 10.63 7.47 28.07
C GLY A 109 10.18 8.78 27.39
N THR A 110 11.15 9.55 26.87
CA THR A 110 10.87 10.81 26.16
C THR A 110 10.75 10.65 24.66
N GLN A 111 11.04 9.47 24.12
CA GLN A 111 11.02 9.16 22.69
C GLN A 111 9.74 8.46 22.30
N ALA A 112 9.32 8.69 21.06
CA ALA A 112 8.20 8.03 20.45
C ALA A 112 8.47 7.79 18.96
N VAL A 113 7.88 6.73 18.41
CA VAL A 113 7.84 6.47 16.97
C VAL A 113 6.42 6.14 16.55
N LEU A 114 6.04 6.53 15.34
CA LEU A 114 4.73 6.22 14.80
C LEU A 114 4.72 4.80 14.24
N SER A 115 3.89 3.92 14.80
CA SER A 115 3.78 2.52 14.35
C SER A 115 2.68 2.36 13.30
N SER A 116 1.51 2.99 13.50
CA SER A 116 0.46 3.04 12.47
C SER A 116 -0.42 4.28 12.62
N PHE A 117 -1.06 4.73 11.53
CA PHE A 117 -2.06 5.80 11.58
C PHE A 117 -3.33 5.49 10.79
N ASP A 118 -4.46 5.83 11.41
CA ASP A 118 -5.78 5.77 10.78
C ASP A 118 -6.06 7.05 9.99
N VAL A 119 -6.44 6.88 8.72
CA VAL A 119 -6.79 8.01 7.85
C VAL A 119 -8.28 8.32 7.84
N THR A 120 -9.12 7.43 8.37
CA THR A 120 -10.58 7.46 8.18
C THR A 120 -11.28 8.65 8.83
N THR A 121 -10.67 9.22 9.87
CA THR A 121 -11.18 10.40 10.57
C THR A 121 -10.75 11.73 9.95
N GLY A 122 -9.78 11.72 9.04
CA GLY A 122 -9.13 12.92 8.50
C GLY A 122 -8.19 13.63 9.49
N LYS A 123 -8.03 13.12 10.72
CA LYS A 123 -7.10 13.67 11.72
C LYS A 123 -5.63 13.43 11.34
N PHE A 124 -5.36 12.32 10.68
CA PHE A 124 -4.04 11.96 10.18
C PHE A 124 -4.06 11.83 8.67
N GLN A 125 -3.04 12.40 8.03
CA GLN A 125 -2.73 12.18 6.63
C GLN A 125 -1.23 11.97 6.47
N GLY A 126 -0.88 11.01 5.64
CA GLY A 126 0.50 10.76 5.23
C GLY A 126 0.81 11.40 3.89
N LYS A 127 2.09 11.48 3.59
CA LYS A 127 2.59 11.73 2.25
C LYS A 127 3.86 10.92 2.04
N VAL A 128 3.94 10.28 0.89
CA VAL A 128 5.13 9.55 0.45
C VAL A 128 5.43 9.91 -1.00
N GLY A 129 6.59 10.53 -1.23
CA GLY A 129 6.91 11.14 -2.52
C GLY A 129 5.83 12.13 -2.99
N LYS A 130 5.12 11.78 -4.07
CA LYS A 130 4.00 12.57 -4.63
C LYS A 130 2.62 12.07 -4.20
N LEU A 131 2.54 10.89 -3.60
CA LEU A 131 1.28 10.29 -3.16
C LEU A 131 0.89 10.86 -1.80
N VAL A 132 -0.36 11.32 -1.70
CA VAL A 132 -0.98 11.66 -0.42
C VAL A 132 -1.73 10.43 0.08
N LEU A 133 -1.55 10.10 1.35
CA LEU A 133 -2.18 8.98 2.04
C LEU A 133 -3.27 9.55 2.97
N ASN A 134 -4.53 9.47 2.56
CA ASN A 134 -5.67 9.93 3.34
C ASN A 134 -6.92 9.08 3.04
N GLN A 135 -8.05 9.40 3.66
CA GLN A 135 -9.33 8.69 3.49
C GLN A 135 -9.84 8.59 2.03
N ASN A 136 -9.34 9.44 1.12
CA ASN A 136 -9.73 9.44 -0.27
C ASN A 136 -8.79 8.62 -1.16
N THR A 137 -7.60 8.24 -0.67
CA THR A 137 -6.62 7.46 -1.44
C THR A 137 -7.20 6.09 -1.81
N THR A 138 -7.10 5.72 -3.09
CA THR A 138 -7.48 4.39 -3.59
C THR A 138 -6.26 3.57 -4.01
N LEU A 139 -6.47 2.28 -4.24
CA LEU A 139 -5.42 1.40 -4.79
C LEU A 139 -4.98 1.85 -6.19
N GLU A 140 -5.88 2.41 -6.99
CA GLU A 140 -5.55 2.97 -8.31
C GLU A 140 -4.64 4.20 -8.21
N ASP A 141 -4.82 5.02 -7.16
CA ASP A 141 -3.89 6.13 -6.89
C ASP A 141 -2.50 5.57 -6.58
N VAL A 142 -2.40 4.53 -5.75
CA VAL A 142 -1.11 3.89 -5.44
C VAL A 142 -0.48 3.30 -6.71
N ARG A 143 -1.24 2.52 -7.50
CA ARG A 143 -0.76 1.94 -8.78
C ARG A 143 -0.19 2.96 -9.75
N ARG A 144 -0.64 4.22 -9.70
CA ARG A 144 -0.12 5.29 -10.57
C ARG A 144 1.29 5.73 -10.16
N TYR A 145 1.62 5.70 -8.87
CA TYR A 145 2.92 6.16 -8.35
C TYR A 145 3.88 5.02 -8.01
N TYR A 146 3.32 3.87 -7.63
CA TYR A 146 4.03 2.66 -7.19
C TYR A 146 3.46 1.39 -7.86
N PRO A 147 3.45 1.31 -9.22
CA PRO A 147 2.91 0.17 -9.97
C PRO A 147 3.56 -1.21 -9.70
N VAL A 148 4.83 -1.29 -9.31
CA VAL A 148 5.55 -2.53 -9.00
C VAL A 148 5.09 -3.06 -7.65
N SER A 149 5.13 -2.22 -6.61
CA SER A 149 4.68 -2.55 -5.26
C SER A 149 3.20 -2.89 -5.24
N ALA A 150 2.38 -2.15 -6.01
CA ALA A 150 0.94 -2.39 -6.09
C ALA A 150 0.55 -3.71 -6.77
N LYS A 151 1.48 -4.45 -7.40
CA LYS A 151 1.22 -5.82 -7.87
C LYS A 151 1.06 -6.80 -6.71
N GLU A 152 1.70 -6.55 -5.58
CA GLU A 152 1.54 -7.39 -4.38
C GLU A 152 0.09 -7.40 -3.88
N ALA A 153 -0.64 -6.30 -4.10
CA ALA A 153 -2.06 -6.22 -3.77
C ALA A 153 -2.93 -7.25 -4.52
N GLU A 154 -2.48 -7.77 -5.67
CA GLU A 154 -3.23 -8.77 -6.45
C GLU A 154 -3.11 -10.17 -5.85
N THR A 155 -1.99 -10.46 -5.19
CA THR A 155 -1.69 -11.73 -4.54
C THR A 155 -1.00 -11.47 -3.19
N PRO A 156 -1.73 -10.91 -2.21
CA PRO A 156 -1.09 -10.47 -0.99
C PRO A 156 -0.68 -11.66 -0.14
N ALA A 157 0.43 -11.51 0.60
CA ALA A 157 0.91 -12.54 1.52
C ALA A 157 -0.07 -12.77 2.68
N THR A 158 -0.81 -11.72 3.06
CA THR A 158 -1.80 -11.64 4.13
C THR A 158 -3.08 -10.95 3.63
N GLY A 159 -4.21 -11.16 4.30
CA GLY A 159 -5.46 -10.48 3.95
C GLY A 159 -6.12 -10.98 2.66
N ARG A 160 -6.92 -10.11 2.02
CA ARG A 160 -7.61 -10.39 0.75
C ARG A 160 -7.02 -9.56 -0.38
N PRO A 161 -7.09 -10.04 -1.64
CA PRO A 161 -6.67 -9.26 -2.79
C PRO A 161 -7.31 -7.86 -2.81
N GLY A 162 -6.47 -6.84 -2.97
CA GLY A 162 -6.86 -5.43 -2.98
C GLY A 162 -7.18 -4.82 -1.62
N GLU A 163 -7.03 -5.55 -0.52
CA GLU A 163 -7.22 -5.03 0.85
C GLU A 163 -5.89 -4.69 1.55
N GLU A 164 -4.76 -5.19 1.07
CA GLU A 164 -3.45 -4.94 1.69
C GLU A 164 -2.35 -4.92 0.63
N MET A 165 -1.37 -4.03 0.81
CA MET A 165 -0.11 -4.07 0.06
C MET A 165 1.02 -3.44 0.86
N GLY A 166 2.24 -3.92 0.66
CA GLY A 166 3.45 -3.30 1.18
C GLY A 166 4.10 -2.40 0.12
N ILE A 167 4.74 -1.32 0.57
CA ILE A 167 5.76 -0.66 -0.24
C ILE A 167 7.10 -0.81 0.48
N PRO A 168 8.09 -1.50 -0.10
CA PRO A 168 9.35 -1.78 0.59
C PRO A 168 10.12 -0.49 0.88
N PHE A 169 10.69 -0.43 2.09
CA PHE A 169 11.64 0.62 2.44
C PHE A 169 13.04 0.28 1.97
N TYR A 170 13.81 1.34 1.78
CA TYR A 170 15.23 1.28 1.46
C TYR A 170 16.00 2.16 2.43
N HIS A 171 17.26 1.83 2.62
CA HIS A 171 18.24 2.65 3.32
C HIS A 171 19.48 2.83 2.43
N ASN A 172 19.76 4.06 2.03
CA ASN A 172 20.86 4.40 1.11
C ASN A 172 20.80 3.57 -0.18
N GLY A 173 19.60 3.39 -0.74
CA GLY A 173 19.37 2.60 -1.95
C GLY A 173 19.47 1.09 -1.80
N THR A 174 19.61 0.57 -0.57
CA THR A 174 19.57 -0.88 -0.29
C THR A 174 18.22 -1.24 0.33
N PRO A 175 17.49 -2.25 -0.18
CA PRO A 175 16.25 -2.71 0.46
C PRO A 175 16.52 -3.11 1.91
N VAL A 176 15.63 -2.70 2.82
CA VAL A 176 15.61 -3.19 4.20
C VAL A 176 14.42 -4.11 4.39
N ASP A 177 14.48 -4.94 5.43
CA ASP A 177 13.37 -5.79 5.82
C ASP A 177 12.35 -4.96 6.60
N ALA A 178 11.71 -4.01 5.92
CA ALA A 178 10.68 -3.14 6.45
C ALA A 178 9.83 -2.59 5.29
N SER A 179 8.57 -2.28 5.56
CA SER A 179 7.64 -1.78 4.53
C SER A 179 6.64 -0.79 5.09
N LEU A 180 6.15 0.08 4.20
CA LEU A 180 4.96 0.88 4.43
C LEU A 180 3.74 0.07 3.97
N ASN A 181 3.02 -0.53 4.92
CA ASN A 181 1.83 -1.30 4.63
C ASN A 181 0.61 -0.37 4.50
N LEU A 182 -0.14 -0.55 3.42
CA LEU A 182 -1.34 0.21 3.09
C LEU A 182 -2.55 -0.72 3.15
N ILE A 183 -3.47 -0.44 4.06
CA ILE A 183 -4.64 -1.28 4.32
C ILE A 183 -5.89 -0.60 3.76
N PHE A 184 -6.53 -1.26 2.80
CA PHE A 184 -7.70 -0.81 2.08
C PHE A 184 -8.95 -1.57 2.51
N LYS A 185 -10.08 -0.86 2.55
CA LYS A 185 -11.41 -1.46 2.71
C LYS A 185 -12.37 -0.80 1.75
N ASN A 186 -13.11 -1.62 1.00
CA ASN A 186 -14.04 -1.14 -0.03
C ASN A 186 -13.38 -0.16 -1.02
N GLY A 187 -12.11 -0.43 -1.40
CA GLY A 187 -11.34 0.39 -2.34
C GLY A 187 -10.80 1.72 -1.79
N ARG A 188 -10.89 1.97 -0.47
CA ARG A 188 -10.39 3.18 0.17
C ARG A 188 -9.38 2.86 1.26
N LEU A 189 -8.32 3.64 1.34
CA LEU A 189 -7.31 3.53 2.40
C LEU A 189 -7.97 3.75 3.76
N GLN A 190 -7.66 2.87 4.71
CA GLN A 190 -8.14 2.91 6.09
C GLN A 190 -7.01 3.23 7.05
N GLU A 191 -5.89 2.54 6.88
CA GLU A 191 -4.76 2.55 7.79
C GLU A 191 -3.46 2.43 7.01
N VAL A 192 -2.42 3.02 7.58
CA VAL A 192 -1.04 2.93 7.13
C VAL A 192 -0.20 2.46 8.29
N GLU A 193 0.55 1.38 8.09
CA GLU A 193 1.40 0.75 9.11
C GLU A 193 2.86 0.79 8.67
N PHE A 194 3.73 1.14 9.61
CA PHE A 194 5.19 1.06 9.46
C PHE A 194 5.62 -0.31 9.95
N PHE A 195 5.66 -1.27 9.02
CA PHE A 195 5.93 -2.66 9.34
C PHE A 195 7.44 -2.91 9.40
N GLN A 196 7.86 -3.58 10.46
CA GLN A 196 9.19 -4.15 10.63
C GLN A 196 9.02 -5.56 11.22
N PRO A 197 9.71 -6.57 10.68
CA PRO A 197 9.64 -7.93 11.19
C PRO A 197 10.32 -8.07 12.54
N CYS A 198 9.77 -8.99 13.33
CA CYS A 198 10.51 -9.71 14.35
C CYS A 198 11.45 -10.73 13.67
#